data_AF-A0A0F9GRJ5-F1
#
_entry.id   AF-A0A0F9GRJ5-F1
#
_cell.length_a   1.000
_cell.length_b   1.000
_cell.length_c   1.000
_cell.angle_alpha   90.00
_cell.angle_beta   90.00
_cell.angle_gamma   90.00
#
_symmetry.space_group_name_H-M   'P 1'
#
loop_
_entity.id
_entity.type
_entity.pdbx_description
1 polymer ?
#
loop_
_entity_poly.entity_id
_entity_poly.type
_entity_poly.pdbx_seq_one_letter_code
_entity_poly.pdbx_strand_id
1 'polypeptide(L)'
;MGLMDSLKTTRKPVDIVEMELLNHCLCHGTSFLSAKLLEEDYVLQVCQSAAGIYLGYMDDTGPISRDSDEYFPNLEAAQVALANHDWIQRMDP
;
A
#
# COMPACT_ATOMS: atom_id res chain seq x y z
N MET A 1 -10.76 -10.14 -14.95
CA MET A 1 -9.77 -10.51 -13.92
C MET A 1 -9.25 -9.20 -13.39
N GLY A 2 -9.77 -8.79 -12.24
CA GLY A 2 -9.44 -7.48 -11.67
C GLY A 2 -8.08 -7.57 -10.98
N LEU A 3 -7.34 -6.46 -10.94
CA LEU A 3 -6.04 -6.37 -10.25
C LEU A 3 -6.13 -6.76 -8.76
N MET A 4 -7.32 -6.72 -8.16
CA MET A 4 -7.58 -7.14 -6.78
C MET A 4 -7.57 -8.65 -6.56
N ASP A 5 -7.78 -9.46 -7.60
CA ASP A 5 -7.93 -10.91 -7.43
C ASP A 5 -6.64 -11.55 -6.85
N SER A 6 -5.50 -10.87 -7.01
CA SER A 6 -4.19 -11.29 -6.51
C SER A 6 -3.77 -10.63 -5.19
N LEU A 7 -4.26 -9.43 -4.87
CA LEU A 7 -3.81 -8.71 -3.67
C LEU A 7 -4.58 -9.17 -2.43
N LYS A 8 -3.82 -9.56 -1.40
CA LYS A 8 -4.40 -9.90 -0.08
C LYS A 8 -4.59 -8.64 0.75
N THR A 9 -5.60 -8.63 1.60
CA THR A 9 -5.89 -7.53 2.52
C THR A 9 -5.93 -8.04 3.96
N THR A 10 -5.51 -7.22 4.92
CA THR A 10 -5.56 -7.51 6.37
C THR A 10 -6.99 -7.72 6.88
N ARG A 11 -7.95 -7.02 6.28
CA ARG A 11 -9.38 -7.27 6.40
C ARG A 11 -10.05 -7.03 5.06
N LYS A 12 -11.25 -7.59 4.86
CA LYS A 12 -12.03 -7.27 3.67
C LYS A 12 -12.43 -5.79 3.65
N PRO A 13 -12.57 -5.17 2.46
CA PRO A 13 -13.19 -3.85 2.34
C PRO A 13 -14.57 -3.84 3.01
N VAL A 14 -14.89 -2.76 3.72
CA VAL A 14 -16.16 -2.65 4.47
C VAL A 14 -17.37 -2.44 3.54
N ASP A 15 -17.17 -1.75 2.42
CA ASP A 15 -18.21 -1.42 1.44
C ASP A 15 -17.64 -1.31 0.02
N ILE A 16 -18.53 -0.99 -0.93
CA ILE A 16 -18.18 -0.83 -2.35
C ILE A 16 -17.24 0.37 -2.56
N VAL A 17 -17.36 1.42 -1.76
CA VAL A 17 -16.55 2.64 -1.91
C VAL A 17 -15.10 2.35 -1.54
N GLU A 18 -14.85 1.66 -0.41
CA GLU A 18 -13.51 1.27 0.00
C GLU A 18 -12.89 0.25 -0.97
N MET A 19 -13.71 -0.63 -1.54
CA MET A 19 -13.28 -1.52 -2.61
C MET A 19 -12.87 -0.73 -3.86
N GLU A 20 -13.70 0.18 -4.35
CA GLU A 20 -13.40 1.01 -5.53
C GLU A 20 -12.14 1.87 -5.32
N LEU A 21 -11.95 2.43 -4.12
CA LEU A 21 -10.73 3.15 -3.75
C LEU A 21 -9.49 2.25 -3.82
N LEU A 22 -9.56 1.05 -3.25
CA LEU A 22 -8.45 0.09 -3.32
C LEU A 22 -8.13 -0.29 -4.79
N ASN A 23 -9.17 -0.47 -5.62
CA ASN A 23 -9.02 -0.75 -7.05
C ASN A 23 -8.31 0.38 -7.79
N HIS A 24 -8.75 1.61 -7.52
CA HIS A 24 -8.17 2.83 -8.07
C HIS A 24 -6.69 2.91 -7.71
N CYS A 25 -6.36 2.80 -6.42
CA CYS A 25 -4.98 2.89 -5.96
C CYS A 25 -4.08 1.81 -6.58
N LEU A 26 -4.56 0.57 -6.70
CA LEU A 26 -3.80 -0.50 -7.36
C LEU A 26 -3.61 -0.27 -8.85
N CYS A 27 -4.64 0.21 -9.56
CA CYS A 27 -4.53 0.53 -10.99
C CYS A 27 -3.53 1.67 -11.25
N HIS A 28 -3.45 2.63 -10.32
CA HIS A 28 -2.63 3.82 -10.46
C HIS A 28 -1.27 3.73 -9.76
N GLY A 29 -0.99 2.66 -9.02
CA GLY A 29 0.23 2.52 -8.23
C GLY A 29 0.33 3.55 -7.09
N THR A 30 -0.81 3.95 -6.52
CA THR A 30 -0.89 4.91 -5.42
C THR A 30 -1.17 4.21 -4.07
N SER A 31 -0.86 4.90 -2.97
CA SER A 31 -1.08 4.42 -1.60
C SER A 31 -2.56 4.51 -1.24
N PHE A 32 -3.15 3.36 -0.91
CA PHE A 32 -4.53 3.27 -0.45
C PHE A 32 -4.73 4.00 0.88
N LEU A 33 -3.81 3.83 1.84
CA LEU A 33 -3.93 4.46 3.14
C LEU A 33 -3.76 5.98 3.07
N SER A 34 -2.88 6.48 2.20
CA SER A 34 -2.72 7.92 2.01
C SER A 34 -3.97 8.54 1.38
N ALA A 35 -4.53 7.90 0.34
CA ALA A 35 -5.79 8.34 -0.24
C ALA A 35 -6.94 8.30 0.77
N LYS A 36 -6.97 7.31 1.66
CA LYS A 36 -7.98 7.20 2.72
C LYS A 36 -7.82 8.24 3.83
N LEU A 37 -6.59 8.61 4.19
CA LEU A 37 -6.31 9.52 5.31
C LEU A 37 -6.27 10.99 4.90
N LEU A 38 -5.76 11.27 3.70
CA LEU A 38 -5.50 12.62 3.20
C LEU A 38 -6.43 13.02 2.05
N GLU A 39 -7.27 12.10 1.56
CA GLU A 39 -8.18 12.33 0.42
C GLU A 39 -7.43 12.73 -0.87
N GLU A 40 -6.16 12.34 -0.99
CA GLU A 40 -5.27 12.66 -2.11
C GLU A 40 -4.44 11.44 -2.55
N ASP A 41 -4.19 11.35 -3.86
CA ASP A 41 -3.41 10.27 -4.46
C ASP A 41 -1.91 10.51 -4.36
N TYR A 42 -1.24 9.63 -3.63
CA TYR A 42 0.21 9.64 -3.49
C TYR A 42 0.83 8.35 -4.01
N VAL A 43 1.93 8.45 -4.75
CA VAL A 43 2.62 7.29 -5.33
C VAL A 43 3.08 6.34 -4.23
N LEU A 44 2.71 5.07 -4.36
CA LEU A 44 3.17 4.02 -3.46
C LEU A 44 4.64 3.74 -3.73
N GLN A 45 5.46 3.74 -2.68
CA GLN A 45 6.90 3.59 -2.79
C GLN A 45 7.47 2.67 -1.71
N VAL A 46 8.72 2.23 -1.94
CA VAL A 46 9.49 1.49 -0.93
C VAL A 46 10.03 2.49 0.09
N CYS A 47 9.63 2.32 1.34
CA CYS A 47 10.04 3.13 2.47
C CYS A 47 10.90 2.33 3.44
N GLN A 48 11.70 3.01 4.27
CA GLN A 48 12.51 2.39 5.31
C GLN A 48 12.38 3.16 6.63
N SER A 49 12.23 2.40 7.72
CA SER A 49 12.22 2.93 9.09
C SER A 49 13.14 2.10 9.98
N ALA A 50 13.27 2.48 11.25
CA ALA A 50 14.00 1.70 12.25
C ALA A 50 13.42 0.29 12.45
N ALA A 51 12.13 0.07 12.15
CA ALA A 51 11.49 -1.23 12.26
C ALA A 51 11.72 -2.14 11.04
N GLY A 52 12.14 -1.58 9.90
CA GLY A 52 12.37 -2.33 8.67
C GLY A 52 11.93 -1.59 7.40
N ILE A 53 11.94 -2.31 6.28
CA ILE A 53 11.57 -1.85 4.93
C ILE A 53 10.12 -2.24 4.66
N TYR A 54 9.33 -1.37 4.05
CA TYR A 54 7.90 -1.57 3.82
C TYR A 54 7.42 -0.79 2.58
N LEU A 55 6.18 -1.02 2.15
CA LEU A 55 5.53 -0.22 1.12
C LEU A 55 4.61 0.79 1.76
N GLY A 56 4.65 2.04 1.30
CA GLY A 56 3.80 3.10 1.80
C GLY A 56 4.11 4.42 1.11
N TYR A 57 3.68 5.51 1.74
CA TYR A 57 4.01 6.87 1.34
C TYR A 57 4.71 7.60 2.48
N MET A 58 5.75 8.36 2.14
CA MET A 58 6.42 9.26 3.06
C MET A 58 6.65 10.60 2.36
N ASP A 59 6.46 11.68 3.10
CA ASP A 59 6.76 13.04 2.67
C ASP A 59 8.09 13.52 3.29
N ASP A 60 8.39 14.80 3.13
CA ASP A 60 9.59 15.42 3.69
C ASP A 60 9.63 15.44 5.22
N THR A 61 8.48 15.24 5.88
CA THR A 61 8.33 15.24 7.34
C THR A 61 8.43 13.84 7.94
N GLY A 62 8.15 12.80 7.13
CA GLY A 62 8.31 11.42 7.54
C GLY A 62 7.28 10.48 6.90
N PRO A 63 7.14 9.26 7.43
CA PRO A 63 6.19 8.29 6.91
C PRO A 63 4.76 8.69 7.22
N ILE A 64 3.96 8.88 6.17
CA ILE A 64 2.53 9.19 6.26
C ILE A 64 1.73 7.90 6.37
N SER A 65 2.08 6.88 5.57
CA SER A 65 1.39 5.61 5.55
C SER A 65 2.34 4.41 5.49
N ARG A 66 1.85 3.27 5.97
CA ARG A 66 2.44 1.95 5.75
C ARG A 66 1.35 1.04 5.19
N ASP A 67 1.39 0.81 3.89
CA ASP A 67 0.40 0.05 3.15
C ASP A 67 0.68 -1.45 3.17
N SER A 68 1.94 -1.89 3.24
CA SER A 68 2.26 -3.31 3.46
C SER A 68 2.14 -3.69 4.93
N ASP A 69 1.52 -4.84 5.20
CA ASP A 69 1.48 -5.39 6.56
C ASP A 69 2.84 -5.92 6.99
N GLU A 70 3.52 -6.60 6.06
CA GLU A 70 4.85 -7.12 6.27
C GLU A 70 5.94 -6.05 6.19
N TYR A 71 7.04 -6.33 6.89
CA TYR A 71 8.34 -5.73 6.62
C TYR A 71 9.15 -6.68 5.72
N PHE A 72 9.80 -6.10 4.71
CA PHE A 72 10.65 -6.83 3.78
C PHE A 72 12.08 -6.95 4.31
N PRO A 73 12.78 -8.05 4.00
CA PRO A 73 14.14 -8.28 4.48
C PRO A 73 15.18 -7.36 3.82
N ASN A 74 14.90 -6.83 2.62
CA ASN A 74 15.77 -5.92 1.88
C ASN A 74 14.96 -5.10 0.85
N LEU A 75 15.62 -4.09 0.25
CA LEU A 75 14.99 -3.17 -0.71
C LEU A 75 14.54 -3.87 -1.99
N GLU A 76 15.31 -4.83 -2.48
CA GLU A 76 15.00 -5.57 -3.71
C GLU A 76 13.72 -6.39 -3.54
N ALA A 77 13.56 -7.09 -2.41
CA ALA A 77 12.35 -7.82 -2.09
C ALA A 77 11.12 -6.91 -2.05
N ALA A 78 11.24 -5.71 -1.48
CA ALA A 78 10.16 -4.73 -1.45
C ALA A 78 9.84 -4.19 -2.86
N GLN A 79 10.85 -3.92 -3.69
CA GLN A 79 10.64 -3.48 -5.08
C GLN A 79 9.94 -4.53 -5.92
N VAL A 80 10.33 -5.80 -5.78
CA VAL A 80 9.70 -6.93 -6.45
C VAL A 80 8.25 -7.09 -5.99
N ALA A 81 7.98 -6.98 -4.68
CA ALA A 81 6.63 -7.01 -4.13
C ALA A 81 5.75 -5.88 -4.69
N LEU A 82 6.28 -4.66 -4.73
CA LEU A 82 5.60 -3.49 -5.30
C LEU A 82 5.26 -3.70 -6.77
N ALA A 83 6.21 -4.17 -7.58
CA ALA A 83 6.02 -4.37 -9.02
C ALA A 83 5.01 -5.49 -9.34
N ASN A 84 4.91 -6.50 -8.48
CA ASN A 84 4.06 -7.68 -8.71
C ASN A 84 2.72 -7.64 -7.98
N HIS A 85 2.44 -6.58 -7.22
CA HIS A 85 1.30 -6.54 -6.29
C HIS A 85 1.27 -7.71 -5.28
N ASP A 86 2.47 -8.09 -4.80
CA ASP A 86 2.67 -9.23 -3.90
C ASP A 86 2.99 -8.74 -2.48
N TRP A 87 1.99 -8.15 -1.84
CA TRP A 87 2.01 -7.77 -0.42
C TRP A 87 0.62 -7.96 0.20
N ILE A 88 0.54 -7.88 1.52
CA ILE A 88 -0.74 -7.83 2.24
C ILE A 88 -1.08 -6.37 2.51
N GLN A 89 -2.13 -5.85 1.88
CA GLN A 89 -2.58 -4.48 2.09
C GLN A 89 -3.16 -4.29 3.49
N ARG A 90 -2.59 -3.35 4.22
CA ARG A 90 -3.17 -2.78 5.43
C ARG A 90 -4.37 -1.92 5.04
N MET A 91 -5.53 -2.25 5.59
CA MET A 91 -6.76 -1.48 5.33
C MET A 91 -6.95 -0.34 6.32
N ASP A 92 -6.18 -0.37 7.41
CA ASP A 92 -6.21 0.60 8.49
C ASP A 92 -4.76 0.95 8.93
N PRO A 93 -4.51 2.17 9.44
CA PRO A 93 -3.17 2.65 9.81
C PRO A 93 -2.44 1.77 10.83
#